data_AF-A0A2E6Y7D4-F1
#
_entry.id   AF-A0A2E6Y7D4-F1
#
_cell.length_a   1.000
_cell.length_b   1.000
_cell.length_c   1.000
_cell.angle_alpha   90.00
_cell.angle_beta   90.00
_cell.angle_gamma   90.00
#
_symmetry.space_group_name_H-M   'P 1'
#
loop_
_entity.id
_entity.type
_entity.pdbx_description
1 polymer ?
#
loop_
_entity_poly.entity_id
_entity_poly.type
_entity_poly.pdbx_seq_one_letter_code
_entity_poly.pdbx_strand_id
1 'polypeptide(L)' 'MFEDLDGPQRPAQATVVVGEDLSRQSVEELEARILALRAEITRTETEISTRGGVRAAADAVFRK' A
#
# COMPACT_ATOMS: atom_id res chain seq x y z
N MET A 1 15.25 34.68 -11.22
CA MET A 1 15.27 34.23 -9.82
C MET A 1 13.89 33.65 -9.59
N PHE A 2 13.76 32.32 -9.68
CA PHE A 2 12.47 31.64 -9.57
C PHE A 2 12.35 31.17 -8.12
N GLU A 3 11.34 31.71 -7.44
CA GLU A 3 11.07 31.54 -6.02
C GLU A 3 10.69 30.08 -5.70
N ASP A 4 11.09 29.68 -4.49
CA ASP A 4 11.07 28.34 -3.93
C ASP A 4 9.72 27.62 -4.08
N LEU A 5 9.70 26.57 -4.91
CA LEU A 5 8.60 25.60 -5.00
C LEU A 5 8.84 24.42 -4.03
N ASP A 6 9.17 24.69 -2.77
CA ASP A 6 9.10 23.67 -1.73
C ASP A 6 7.68 23.64 -1.14
N GLY A 7 6.75 23.10 -1.93
CA GLY A 7 5.45 22.67 -1.42
C GLY A 7 5.62 21.64 -0.30
N PRO A 8 4.66 21.50 0.63
CA PRO A 8 4.79 20.59 1.76
C PRO A 8 5.07 19.17 1.25
N GLN A 9 6.31 18.72 1.41
CA GLN A 9 6.68 17.33 1.16
C GLN A 9 5.85 16.51 2.12
N ARG A 10 4.82 15.82 1.60
CA ARG A 10 4.07 14.82 2.35
C ARG A 10 5.12 13.94 3.03
N PRO A 11 5.13 13.82 4.37
CA PRO A 11 6.14 13.04 5.05
C PRO A 11 6.15 11.67 4.37
N ALA A 12 7.31 11.28 3.84
CA ALA A 12 7.48 9.99 3.20
C ALA A 12 6.94 8.96 4.19
N GLN A 13 5.83 8.30 3.85
CA GLN A 13 5.26 7.27 4.69
C GLN A 13 6.37 6.26 4.94
N ALA A 14 6.78 6.11 6.19
CA ALA A 14 7.87 5.21 6.55
C ALA A 14 7.55 3.83 5.97
N THR A 15 8.40 3.36 5.06
CA THR A 15 8.21 2.07 4.40
C THR A 15 8.28 0.97 5.45
N VAL A 16 7.15 0.33 5.72
CA VAL A 16 7.11 -0.82 6.64
C VAL A 16 7.72 -2.04 5.96
N VAL A 17 8.81 -2.59 6.53
CA VAL A 17 9.47 -3.78 6.00
C VAL A 17 9.02 -5.03 6.76
N VAL A 18 8.41 -5.99 6.07
CA VAL A 18 7.98 -7.25 6.70
C VAL A 18 9.20 -8.01 7.25
N GLY A 19 9.15 -8.40 8.52
CA GLY A 19 10.22 -9.15 9.20
C GLY A 19 11.28 -8.28 9.91
N GLU A 20 11.08 -6.96 9.98
CA GLU A 20 11.92 -6.06 10.78
C GLU A 20 11.82 -6.37 12.29
N ASP A 21 12.91 -6.11 13.02
CA ASP A 21 12.93 -6.21 14.49
C ASP A 21 12.00 -5.17 15.13
N LEU A 22 11.10 -5.66 15.98
CA LEU A 22 10.09 -4.86 16.68
C LEU A 22 10.52 -4.49 18.11
N SER A 23 11.65 -4.99 18.59
CA SER A 23 12.07 -4.86 20.00
C SER A 23 12.24 -3.43 20.49
N ARG A 24 12.45 -2.47 19.57
CA ARG A 24 12.68 -1.05 19.84
C ARG A 24 11.48 -0.16 19.53
N GLN A 25 10.37 -0.73 19.03
CA GLN A 25 9.18 0.03 18.67
C GLN A 25 8.25 0.19 19.89
N SER A 26 7.68 1.37 20.08
CA SER A 26 6.64 1.61 21.08
C SER A 26 5.32 0.94 20.69
N VAL A 27 4.37 0.87 21.63
CA VAL A 27 3.02 0.32 21.35
C VAL A 27 2.34 1.13 20.25
N GLU A 28 2.41 2.45 20.33
CA GLU A 28 1.81 3.37 19.35
C GLU A 28 2.45 3.20 17.96
N GLU A 29 3.77 2.99 17.90
CA GLU A 29 4.48 2.71 16.65
C GLU A 29 4.05 1.36 16.05
N LEU A 30 3.85 0.34 16.88
CA LEU A 30 3.35 -0.97 16.45
C LEU A 30 1.90 -0.89 15.95
N GLU A 31 1.04 -0.10 16.59
CA GLU A 31 -0.33 0.15 16.15
C GLU A 31 -0.35 0.86 14.78
N ALA A 32 0.46 1.91 14.63
CA ALA A 32 0.62 2.62 13.36
C ALA A 32 1.14 1.68 12.25
N ARG A 33 2.10 0.81 12.59
CA ARG A 33 2.63 -0.22 11.68
C ARG A 33 1.55 -1.20 11.23
N ILE A 34 0.72 -1.71 12.16
CA ILE A 34 -0.39 -2.61 11.84
C ILE A 34 -1.38 -1.92 10.90
N LEU A 35 -1.72 -0.66 11.17
CA LEU A 35 -2.64 0.10 10.32
C LEU A 35 -2.10 0.22 8.88
N ALA A 36 -0.82 0.58 8.73
CA ALA A 36 -0.17 0.68 7.44
C ALA A 36 -0.16 -0.66 6.68
N LEU A 37 0.18 -1.77 7.34
CA LEU A 37 0.18 -3.10 6.73
C LEU A 37 -1.22 -3.53 6.29
N ARG A 38 -2.26 -3.27 7.09
CA ARG A 38 -3.66 -3.58 6.72
C ARG A 38 -4.13 -2.77 5.50
N ALA A 39 -3.76 -1.50 5.42
CA ALA A 39 -4.04 -0.67 4.26
C ALA A 39 -3.37 -1.24 3.00
N GLU A 40 -2.11 -1.67 3.11
CA GLU A 40 -1.38 -2.25 1.99
C GLU A 40 -1.94 -3.62 1.56
N ILE A 41 -2.38 -4.46 2.50
CA ILE A 41 -3.12 -5.69 2.21
C ILE A 41 -4.38 -5.37 1.41
N THR A 42 -5.19 -4.43 1.89
CA THR A 42 -6.46 -4.04 1.24
C THR A 42 -6.21 -3.51 -0.18
N ARG A 43 -5.19 -2.68 -0.36
CA ARG A 43 -4.78 -2.17 -1.67
C ARG A 43 -4.37 -3.31 -2.61
N THR A 44 -3.57 -4.25 -2.11
CA THR A 44 -3.12 -5.43 -2.88
C THR A 44 -4.29 -6.33 -3.26
N GLU A 45 -5.19 -6.62 -2.33
CA GLU A 45 -6.41 -7.38 -2.58
C GLU A 45 -7.32 -6.70 -3.63
N THR A 46 -7.44 -5.37 -3.56
CA THR A 46 -8.20 -4.58 -4.54
C THR A 46 -7.58 -4.69 -5.94
N GLU A 47 -6.26 -4.60 -6.04
CA GLU A 47 -5.53 -4.74 -7.31
C GLU A 47 -5.65 -6.17 -7.87
N ILE A 48 -5.53 -7.19 -7.01
CA ILE A 48 -5.76 -8.59 -7.37
C ILE A 48 -7.19 -8.79 -7.88
N SER A 49 -8.19 -8.28 -7.15
CA SER A 49 -9.60 -8.38 -7.53
C SER A 49 -9.87 -7.68 -8.86
N THR A 50 -9.32 -6.48 -9.06
CA THR A 50 -9.44 -5.74 -10.33
C THR A 50 -8.85 -6.53 -11.48
N ARG A 51 -7.65 -7.09 -11.33
CA ARG A 51 -6.98 -7.91 -12.37
C ARG A 51 -7.65 -9.27 -12.56
N GLY A 52 -8.15 -9.88 -11.49
CA GLY A 52 -8.89 -11.15 -11.50
C GLY A 52 -10.25 -11.03 -12.17
N GLY A 53 -10.98 -9.93 -11.92
CA GLY A 53 -12.22 -9.58 -12.61
C GLY A 53 -11.99 -9.34 -14.10
N VAL A 54 -10.88 -8.69 -14.47
CA VAL A 54 -10.44 -8.56 -15.87
C VAL A 54 -10.15 -9.93 -16.49
N ARG A 55 -9.50 -10.84 -15.76
CA ARG A 55 -9.21 -12.20 -16.25
C ARG A 55 -10.48 -13.04 -16.42
N ALA A 56 -11.43 -12.96 -15.49
CA ALA A 56 -12.71 -13.66 -15.59
C ALA A 56 -13.60 -13.11 -16.72
N ALA A 57 -13.61 -11.79 -16.92
CA ALA A 57 -14.29 -11.15 -18.04
C ALA A 57 -13.64 -11.50 -19.40
N ALA A 58 -12.31 -11.57 -19.46
CA ALA A 58 -11.58 -12.00 -20.65
C ALA A 58 -11.85 -13.49 -20.98
N ASP A 59 -11.76 -14.38 -19.99
CA ASP A 59 -12.04 -15.82 -20.17
C ASP A 59 -13.47 -16.09 -20.69
N ALA A 60 -14.46 -15.26 -20.33
CA ALA A 60 -15.83 -15.37 -20.81
C ALA A 60 -16.00 -14.93 -22.29
N VAL A 61 -15.13 -14.05 -22.80
CA VAL A 61 -15.14 -13.60 -24.20
C VAL A 61 -14.46 -14.63 -25.13
N PHE A 62 -13.46 -15.37 -24.63
CA PHE A 62 -12.71 -16.35 -25.43
C PHE A 62 -13.29 -17.78 -25.46
N ARG A 63 -14.35 -18.09 -24.69
CA ARG A 63 -15.00 -19.43 -24.65
C ARG A 63 -16.38 -19.47 -25.32
N LYS A 64 -16.61 -18.64 -26.34
CA LYS A 64 -17.85 -18.64 -27.14
C LYS A 64 -17.57 -19.11 -28.56
#